data_AF-A0AAW9ITD0-F1
#
_entry.id   AF-A0AAW9ITD0-F1
#
_cell.length_a   1.000
_cell.length_b   1.000
_cell.length_c   1.000
_cell.angle_alpha   90.00
_cell.angle_beta   90.00
_cell.angle_gamma   90.00
#
_symmetry.space_group_name_H-M   'P 1'
#
loop_
_entity.id
_entity.type
_entity.pdbx_description
1 polymer ?
#
loop_
_entity_poly.entity_id
_entity_poly.type
_entity_poly.pdbx_seq_one_letter_code
_entity_poly.pdbx_strand_id
1 'polypeptide(L)'
;MTTSSMEMENLDAKGHGSDVSGEIAANPKFTYAAGDIHANIFDMFRWSRMLHKGNIVSEKSYKEMTTPVDCYGYGLFIHDNIIRHSGCIDGFSSNTEYNVSKDTTIIVLENNGKTTGPLDAQYHTS
;
A
#
# COMPACT_ATOMS: atom_id res chain seq x y z
N MET A 1 20.17 10.25 18.56
CA MET A 1 19.82 10.53 17.15
C MET A 1 18.32 10.57 17.07
N THR A 2 17.74 11.71 16.71
CA THR A 2 16.30 11.89 16.59
C THR A 2 15.85 11.26 15.27
N THR A 3 15.59 9.96 15.27
CA THR A 3 15.20 9.22 14.08
C THR A 3 13.69 9.30 13.92
N SER A 4 13.22 10.36 13.26
CA SER A 4 11.95 10.46 12.53
C SER A 4 11.30 11.83 12.79
N SER A 5 11.27 12.67 11.76
CA SER A 5 10.40 13.85 11.65
C SER A 5 9.00 13.47 11.15
N MET A 6 8.49 12.29 11.53
CA MET A 6 7.11 11.90 11.20
C MET A 6 6.16 12.81 11.98
N GLU A 7 5.70 13.87 11.32
CA GLU A 7 4.52 14.61 11.74
C GLU A 7 3.30 13.95 11.10
N MET A 8 2.39 13.46 11.93
CA MET A 8 1.14 12.87 11.47
C MET A 8 0.19 13.99 11.08
N GLU A 9 -0.02 14.20 9.78
CA GLU A 9 -1.05 15.08 9.28
C GLU A 9 -2.28 14.26 8.90
N ASN A 10 -3.47 14.68 9.39
CA ASN A 10 -4.78 14.16 8.99
C ASN A 10 -4.93 12.63 9.01
N LEU A 11 -5.00 12.07 10.22
CA LEU A 11 -5.23 10.64 10.49
C LEU A 11 -6.67 10.19 10.33
N ASP A 12 -7.56 11.13 10.01
CA ASP A 12 -8.98 10.90 9.88
C ASP A 12 -9.30 10.34 8.48
N ALA A 13 -8.80 9.14 8.21
CA ALA A 13 -9.30 8.34 7.10
C ALA A 13 -10.69 7.83 7.52
N LYS A 14 -11.73 8.65 7.34
CA LYS A 14 -13.10 8.22 7.57
C LYS A 14 -13.45 7.12 6.58
N GLY A 15 -13.55 5.91 7.13
CA GLY A 15 -14.20 4.73 6.55
C GLY A 15 -15.44 5.12 5.74
N HIS A 16 -15.67 4.46 4.60
CA HIS A 16 -17.01 4.38 4.07
C HIS A 16 -17.80 3.51 5.07
N GLY A 17 -18.54 4.17 5.96
CA GLY A 17 -19.69 3.55 6.59
C GLY A 17 -20.77 3.48 5.53
N SER A 18 -21.30 2.30 5.27
CA SER A 18 -22.59 2.18 4.60
C SER A 18 -23.68 2.57 5.61
N ASP A 19 -24.69 3.31 5.16
CA ASP A 19 -25.90 3.66 5.93
C ASP A 19 -26.74 2.45 6.38
N VAL A 20 -26.32 1.27 5.95
CA VAL A 20 -26.74 -0.02 6.47
C VAL A 20 -25.49 -0.67 6.99
N SER A 21 -25.43 -0.99 8.29
CA SER A 21 -24.44 -1.92 8.83
C SER A 21 -24.40 -3.17 7.93
N GLY A 22 -23.32 -3.32 7.18
CA GLY A 22 -23.13 -4.40 6.21
C GLY A 22 -21.65 -4.61 6.03
N GLU A 23 -21.18 -5.84 6.24
CA GLU A 23 -19.78 -6.21 6.06
C GLU A 23 -19.33 -5.79 4.65
N ILE A 24 -18.20 -5.08 4.54
CA ILE A 24 -17.43 -5.14 3.30
C ILE A 24 -17.04 -6.60 3.16
N ALA A 25 -17.75 -7.34 2.31
CA ALA A 25 -17.50 -8.74 2.04
C ALA A 25 -16.27 -8.91 1.13
N ALA A 26 -15.17 -8.23 1.44
CA ALA A 26 -13.87 -8.62 0.94
C ALA A 26 -13.53 -9.93 1.61
N ASN A 27 -13.46 -11.03 0.84
CA ASN A 27 -12.92 -12.29 1.34
C ASN A 27 -11.48 -12.45 0.83
N PRO A 28 -10.49 -11.89 1.55
CA PRO A 28 -9.09 -11.89 1.11
C PRO A 28 -8.49 -13.31 1.06
N LYS A 29 -9.12 -14.30 1.70
CA LYS A 29 -8.71 -15.71 1.66
C LYS A 29 -8.69 -16.29 0.25
N PHE A 30 -9.44 -15.75 -0.71
CA PHE A 30 -9.35 -16.19 -2.11
C PHE A 30 -8.02 -15.82 -2.77
N THR A 31 -7.31 -14.83 -2.23
CA THR A 31 -6.04 -14.33 -2.79
C THR A 31 -4.81 -14.96 -2.13
N TYR A 32 -4.91 -15.46 -0.90
CA TYR A 32 -3.80 -16.04 -0.14
C TYR A 32 -2.56 -15.12 -0.20
N ALA A 33 -1.39 -15.68 -0.56
CA ALA A 33 -0.12 -14.94 -0.66
C ALA A 33 -0.13 -13.81 -1.70
N ALA A 34 -1.12 -13.75 -2.61
CA ALA A 34 -1.22 -12.69 -3.61
C ALA A 34 -1.86 -11.39 -3.09
N GLY A 35 -2.57 -11.41 -1.95
CA GLY A 35 -3.32 -10.24 -1.50
C GLY A 35 -3.95 -10.26 -0.10
N ASP A 36 -3.76 -11.33 0.69
CA ASP A 36 -4.37 -11.49 2.04
C ASP A 36 -3.51 -10.88 3.16
N ILE A 37 -2.66 -9.91 2.83
CA ILE A 37 -1.84 -9.21 3.82
C ILE A 37 -2.61 -8.01 4.35
N HIS A 38 -2.81 -7.97 5.66
CA HIS A 38 -3.37 -6.82 6.37
C HIS A 38 -2.27 -6.01 7.04
N ALA A 39 -2.25 -4.71 6.82
CA ALA A 39 -1.26 -3.80 7.39
C ALA A 39 -1.83 -2.38 7.55
N ASN A 40 -1.15 -1.56 8.34
CA ASN A 40 -1.40 -0.12 8.45
C ASN A 40 -0.23 0.69 7.83
N ILE A 41 -0.37 2.02 7.83
CA ILE A 41 0.63 2.93 7.26
C ILE A 41 2.04 2.77 7.89
N PHE A 42 2.11 2.48 9.19
CA PHE A 42 3.39 2.33 9.89
C PHE A 42 4.10 1.02 9.54
N ASP A 43 3.34 -0.06 9.42
CA ASP A 43 3.88 -1.35 9.01
C ASP A 43 4.36 -1.27 7.56
N MET A 44 3.61 -0.61 6.68
CA MET A 44 4.02 -0.37 5.28
C MET A 44 5.30 0.50 5.21
N PHE A 45 5.39 1.55 6.02
CA PHE A 45 6.59 2.38 6.07
C PHE A 45 7.81 1.59 6.57
N ARG A 46 7.67 0.86 7.67
CA ARG A 46 8.73 -0.01 8.21
C ARG A 46 9.16 -1.05 7.17
N TRP A 47 8.21 -1.70 6.52
CA TRP A 47 8.47 -2.67 5.46
C TRP A 47 9.26 -2.05 4.31
N SER A 48 8.82 -0.91 3.77
CA SER A 48 9.52 -0.22 2.68
C SER A 48 10.96 0.14 3.07
N ARG A 49 11.18 0.71 4.26
CA ARG A 49 12.53 1.03 4.75
C ARG A 49 13.41 -0.21 4.89
N MET A 50 12.86 -1.29 5.43
CA MET A 50 13.62 -2.53 5.65
C MET A 50 13.92 -3.26 4.34
N LEU A 51 12.99 -3.26 3.38
CA LEU A 51 13.17 -3.86 2.06
C LEU A 51 14.30 -3.16 1.28
N HIS A 52 14.26 -1.82 1.22
CA HIS A 52 15.20 -1.07 0.39
C HIS A 52 16.54 -0.79 1.06
N LYS A 53 16.60 -0.74 2.40
CA LYS A 53 17.80 -0.29 3.14
C LYS A 53 18.15 -1.12 4.36
N GLY A 54 17.30 -2.06 4.77
CA GLY A 54 17.46 -2.83 6.00
C GLY A 54 18.11 -4.20 5.82
N ASN A 55 18.54 -4.55 4.61
CA ASN A 55 19.24 -5.81 4.30
C ASN A 55 18.48 -7.07 4.78
N ILE A 56 17.14 -7.05 4.71
CA ILE A 56 16.31 -8.21 5.07
C ILE A 56 16.44 -9.38 4.07
N VAL A 57 16.99 -9.08 2.89
CA VAL A 57 17.44 -10.05 1.89
C VAL A 57 18.88 -9.74 1.52
N SER A 58 19.60 -10.70 0.96
CA SER A 58 20.96 -10.47 0.47
C SER A 58 20.98 -9.40 -0.63
N GLU A 59 22.09 -8.67 -0.76
CA GLU A 59 22.26 -7.67 -1.84
C GLU A 59 22.05 -8.29 -3.22
N LYS A 60 22.51 -9.54 -3.42
CA LYS A 60 22.29 -10.29 -4.66
C LYS A 60 20.80 -10.51 -4.92
N SER A 61 20.06 -11.01 -3.93
CA SER A 61 18.61 -11.24 -4.04
C SER A 61 17.84 -9.93 -4.24
N TYR A 62 18.23 -8.86 -3.56
CA TYR A 62 17.62 -7.54 -3.75
C TYR A 62 17.82 -7.03 -5.18
N LYS A 63 19.03 -7.18 -5.73
CA LYS A 63 19.34 -6.81 -7.11
C LYS A 63 18.50 -7.63 -8.10
N GLU A 64 18.38 -8.94 -7.90
CA GLU A 64 17.54 -9.80 -8.75
C GLU A 64 16.06 -9.37 -8.67
N MET A 65 15.54 -9.16 -7.46
CA MET A 65 14.15 -8.71 -7.23
C MET A 65 13.85 -7.35 -7.89
N THR A 66 14.83 -6.45 -7.93
CA THR A 66 14.70 -5.09 -8.46
C THR A 66 15.23 -4.91 -9.88
N THR A 67 15.55 -5.99 -10.59
CA THR A 67 15.90 -5.96 -12.02
C THR A 67 14.66 -6.33 -12.84
N PRO A 68 14.00 -5.38 -13.51
CA PRO A 68 12.75 -5.68 -14.22
C PRO A 68 12.97 -6.28 -15.61
N VAL A 69 11.98 -7.07 -16.05
CA VAL A 69 11.70 -7.34 -17.47
C VAL A 69 10.37 -6.65 -17.78
N ASP A 70 10.32 -5.84 -18.84
CA ASP A 70 9.13 -5.05 -19.19
C ASP A 70 8.54 -4.24 -18.02
N CYS A 71 9.43 -3.58 -17.26
CA CYS A 71 9.10 -2.79 -16.06
C CYS A 71 8.52 -3.59 -14.87
N TYR A 72 8.65 -4.93 -14.85
CA TYR A 72 8.23 -5.77 -13.73
C TYR A 72 9.37 -6.67 -13.22
N GLY A 73 9.70 -6.57 -11.94
CA GLY A 73 10.66 -7.42 -11.24
C GLY A 73 9.98 -8.57 -10.49
N TYR A 74 10.56 -9.04 -9.39
CA TYR A 74 9.91 -10.04 -8.55
C TYR A 74 8.87 -9.39 -7.64
N GLY A 75 7.64 -9.27 -8.15
CA GLY A 75 6.51 -8.73 -7.40
C GLY A 75 6.53 -7.20 -7.24
N LEU A 76 7.24 -6.48 -8.13
CA LEU A 76 7.42 -5.03 -8.05
C LEU A 76 7.38 -4.43 -9.47
N PHE A 77 6.65 -3.34 -9.63
CA PHE A 77 6.76 -2.48 -10.82
C PHE A 77 7.94 -1.54 -10.65
N ILE A 78 8.74 -1.40 -11.70
CA ILE A 78 10.01 -0.66 -11.66
C ILE A 78 10.14 0.18 -12.92
N HIS A 79 10.10 1.50 -12.77
CA HIS A 79 10.21 2.46 -13.85
C HIS A 79 10.74 3.79 -13.31
N ASP A 80 11.61 4.49 -14.05
CA ASP A 80 12.11 5.83 -13.71
C ASP A 80 12.60 6.02 -12.26
N ASN A 81 13.39 5.06 -11.75
CA ASN A 81 13.89 5.02 -10.36
C ASN A 81 12.80 4.90 -9.28
N ILE A 82 11.58 4.54 -9.66
CA ILE A 82 10.47 4.25 -8.77
C ILE A 82 10.31 2.73 -8.70
N ILE A 83 10.34 2.18 -7.49
CA ILE A 83 9.99 0.80 -7.19
C ILE A 83 8.64 0.83 -6.49
N ARG A 84 7.64 0.12 -7.02
CA ARG A 84 6.27 0.24 -6.52
C ARG A 84 5.46 -1.04 -6.59
N HIS A 85 4.38 -1.09 -5.84
CA HIS A 85 3.31 -2.06 -6.02
C HIS A 85 1.97 -1.47 -5.58
N SER A 86 0.91 -1.81 -6.31
CA SER A 86 -0.46 -1.42 -6.00
C SER A 86 -1.27 -2.64 -5.58
N GLY A 87 -2.21 -2.45 -4.65
CA GLY A 87 -3.17 -3.47 -4.23
C GLY A 87 -4.59 -3.03 -4.53
N CYS A 88 -5.46 -3.98 -4.84
CA CYS A 88 -6.89 -3.75 -4.97
C CYS A 88 -7.63 -5.02 -4.54
N ILE A 89 -8.56 -4.86 -3.61
CA ILE A 89 -9.57 -5.84 -3.23
C ILE A 89 -10.90 -5.09 -3.06
N ASP A 90 -12.01 -5.79 -2.97
CA ASP A 90 -13.32 -5.14 -2.78
C ASP A 90 -13.30 -4.19 -1.57
N GLY A 91 -13.69 -2.94 -1.81
CA GLY A 91 -13.71 -1.88 -0.79
C GLY A 91 -12.36 -1.26 -0.41
N PHE A 92 -11.23 -1.77 -0.91
CA PHE A 92 -9.90 -1.25 -0.55
C PHE A 92 -8.93 -1.18 -1.73
N SER A 93 -8.19 -0.08 -1.83
CA SER A 93 -7.07 0.06 -2.75
C SER A 93 -5.86 0.63 -2.04
N SER A 94 -4.67 0.32 -2.57
CA SER A 94 -3.41 0.74 -1.98
C SER A 94 -2.34 0.98 -3.04
N ASN A 95 -1.39 1.84 -2.72
CA ASN A 95 -0.20 2.07 -3.52
C ASN A 95 0.99 2.32 -2.61
N THR A 96 2.12 1.68 -2.93
CA THR A 96 3.41 1.93 -2.29
C THR A 96 4.43 2.26 -3.36
N GLU A 97 5.17 3.34 -3.17
CA GLU A 97 6.22 3.80 -4.08
C GLU A 97 7.47 4.17 -3.29
N TYR A 98 8.62 3.77 -3.80
CA TYR A 98 9.93 4.22 -3.32
C TYR A 98 10.74 4.80 -4.47
N ASN A 99 11.07 6.08 -4.36
CA ASN A 99 11.97 6.77 -5.29
C ASN A 99 13.41 6.61 -4.83
N VAL A 100 14.18 5.80 -5.55
CA VAL A 100 15.57 5.45 -5.23
C VAL A 100 16.46 6.69 -5.27
N SER A 101 16.26 7.60 -6.23
CA SER A 101 17.10 8.80 -6.40
C SER A 101 16.89 9.84 -5.30
N LYS A 102 15.67 9.92 -4.73
CA LYS A 102 15.30 10.92 -3.73
C LYS A 102 15.21 10.36 -2.30
N ASP A 103 15.46 9.06 -2.11
CA ASP A 103 15.23 8.35 -0.84
C ASP A 103 13.86 8.70 -0.22
N THR A 104 12.82 8.70 -1.05
CA THR A 104 11.47 9.12 -0.68
C THR A 104 10.49 7.96 -0.85
N THR A 105 9.66 7.72 0.17
CA THR A 105 8.60 6.70 0.15
C THR A 105 7.24 7.40 0.16
N ILE A 106 6.35 7.01 -0.74
CA ILE A 106 4.94 7.41 -0.77
C ILE A 106 4.09 6.16 -0.51
N ILE A 107 3.14 6.26 0.41
CA ILE A 107 2.20 5.17 0.72
C ILE A 107 0.81 5.79 0.76
N VAL A 108 -0.12 5.18 0.02
CA VAL A 108 -1.52 5.57 -0.04
C VAL A 108 -2.36 4.34 0.27
N LEU A 109 -3.29 4.48 1.22
CA LEU A 109 -4.28 3.46 1.58
C LEU A 109 -5.66 4.11 1.45
N GLU A 110 -6.50 3.53 0.60
CA GLU A 110 -7.85 4.03 0.35
C GLU A 110 -8.87 2.95 0.69
N ASN A 111 -9.92 3.37 1.36
CA ASN A 111 -11.15 2.64 1.65
C ASN A 111 -12.19 2.86 0.54
N ASN A 112 -11.75 2.78 -0.71
CA ASN A 112 -12.55 2.96 -1.90
C ASN A 112 -12.23 1.84 -2.91
N GLY A 113 -13.26 1.24 -3.50
CA GLY A 113 -13.15 0.17 -4.49
C GLY A 113 -13.95 0.50 -5.76
N LYS A 114 -13.57 -0.11 -6.90
CA LYS A 114 -14.21 0.12 -8.22
C LYS A 114 -15.73 -0.13 -8.27
N THR A 115 -16.28 -0.84 -7.28
CA THR A 115 -17.68 -1.25 -7.19
C THR A 115 -18.55 -0.34 -6.33
N THR A 116 -17.98 0.70 -5.71
CA THR A 116 -18.72 1.72 -4.96
C THR A 116 -18.42 3.09 -5.57
N GLY A 117 -19.40 3.68 -6.25
CA GLY A 117 -19.24 5.06 -6.71
C GLY A 117 -19.20 6.00 -5.50
N PRO A 118 -18.56 7.19 -5.59
CA PRO A 118 -18.63 8.22 -4.54
C PRO A 118 -20.07 8.63 -4.17
N LEU A 119 -21.06 8.23 -4.97
CA LEU A 119 -22.49 8.52 -4.82
C LEU A 119 -23.26 7.45 -4.03
N ASP A 120 -22.65 6.30 -3.74
CA ASP A 120 -23.26 5.25 -2.90
C ASP A 120 -22.89 5.42 -1.41
N ALA A 121 -21.98 6.35 -1.12
CA ALA A 121 -21.66 6.86 0.21
C ALA A 121 -22.68 7.91 0.64
N GLN A 122 -23.79 7.47 1.22
CA GLN A 122 -24.52 8.37 2.10
C GLN A 122 -23.67 8.57 3.36
N TYR A 123 -23.44 9.84 3.71
CA TYR A 123 -22.72 10.21 4.91
C TYR A 123 -23.76 10.40 6.02
N HIS A 124 -23.57 9.76 7.17
CA HIS A 124 -24.32 10.10 8.38
C HIS A 124 -24.02 11.56 8.78
N THR A 125 -24.89 12.48 8.40
CA THR A 125 -24.95 13.85 8.92
C THR A 125 -25.88 13.86 10.14
N SER A 126 -25.37 13.44 11.30
CA SER A 126 -26.02 13.64 12.59
C SER A 126 -25.01 14.13 13.61
#